data_AF-A0A920DPY4-F1
#
_entry.id   AF-A0A920DPY4-F1
#
_cell.length_a   1.000
_cell.length_b   1.000
_cell.length_c   1.000
_cell.angle_alpha   90.00
_cell.angle_beta   90.00
_cell.angle_gamma   90.00
#
_symmetry.space_group_name_H-M   'P 1'
#
loop_
_entity.id
_entity.type
_entity.pdbx_description
1 polymer ?
#
loop_
_entity_poly.entity_id
_entity_poly.type
_entity_poly.pdbx_seq_one_letter_code
_entity_poly.pdbx_strand_id
1 'polypeptide(L)'
;MQAPLRTNKTLYAIGGISNKNITSLKMLGYKNSQFQKVYLQTRPNEIEEIIKINNEKINILGVGNALVDKQFLIDESFLKEISIDKGTMGLCDENYQENLFEKLSRKFKNSKNACGGSATNTVFAASALGSQCGF
;
A
#
# COMPACT_ATOMS: atom_id res chain seq x y z
N MET A 1 24.64 18.48 -1.43
CA MET A 1 23.68 18.12 -2.50
C MET A 1 22.28 18.26 -1.91
N GLN A 2 21.43 19.13 -2.49
CA GLN A 2 20.11 19.44 -1.94
C GLN A 2 19.13 18.36 -2.40
N ALA A 3 18.39 17.72 -1.47
CA ALA A 3 17.39 16.72 -1.84
C ALA A 3 16.28 17.38 -2.70
N PRO A 4 15.91 16.81 -3.85
CA PRO A 4 15.00 17.43 -4.83
C PRO A 4 13.57 17.65 -4.31
N LEU A 5 13.21 17.07 -3.15
CA LEU A 5 11.91 17.20 -2.50
C LEU A 5 12.11 17.72 -1.08
N ARG A 6 12.06 19.05 -0.91
CA ARG A 6 12.08 19.68 0.42
C ARG A 6 10.86 20.58 0.58
N THR A 7 10.02 20.25 1.55
CA THR A 7 8.82 21.00 1.93
C THR A 7 8.93 21.41 3.40
N ASN A 8 8.45 22.60 3.74
CA ASN A 8 8.34 23.08 5.13
C ASN A 8 7.09 22.53 5.84
N LYS A 9 6.29 21.72 5.16
CA LYS A 9 5.10 21.03 5.69
C LYS A 9 5.29 19.53 5.59
N THR A 10 4.88 18.80 6.63
CA THR A 10 4.82 17.34 6.60
C THR A 10 3.80 16.88 5.56
N LEU A 11 4.22 15.99 4.67
CA LEU A 11 3.35 15.31 3.71
C LEU A 11 2.93 13.96 4.29
N TYR A 12 1.75 13.49 3.91
CA TYR A 12 1.25 12.18 4.33
C TYR A 12 1.06 11.28 3.10
N ALA A 13 1.61 10.07 3.14
CA ALA A 13 1.45 9.05 2.11
C ALA A 13 0.54 7.95 2.67
N ILE A 14 -0.75 8.00 2.34
CA ILE A 14 -1.78 7.15 2.96
C ILE A 14 -2.35 6.16 1.94
N GLY A 15 -2.29 4.86 2.23
CA GLY A 15 -2.77 3.79 1.33
C GLY A 15 -3.43 2.64 2.08
N GLY A 16 -4.48 2.05 1.51
CA GLY A 16 -5.20 0.92 2.11
C GLY A 16 -5.97 1.23 3.40
N ILE A 17 -6.51 2.44 3.49
CA ILE A 17 -7.34 2.87 4.61
C ILE A 17 -8.83 2.64 4.35
N SER A 18 -9.59 2.34 5.41
CA SER A 18 -11.03 2.14 5.34
C SER A 18 -11.80 3.42 5.01
N ASN A 19 -13.04 3.31 4.52
CA ASN A 19 -13.89 4.46 4.22
C ASN A 19 -14.14 5.37 5.43
N LYS A 20 -14.30 4.78 6.64
CA LYS A 20 -14.46 5.55 7.90
C LYS A 20 -13.26 6.50 8.08
N ASN A 21 -12.07 5.97 7.88
CA ASN A 21 -10.80 6.67 8.03
C ASN A 21 -10.59 7.75 6.95
N ILE A 22 -11.02 7.50 5.70
CA ILE A 22 -11.03 8.52 4.63
C ILE A 22 -11.94 9.70 5.01
N THR A 23 -13.13 9.43 5.55
CA THR A 23 -14.08 10.46 5.98
C THR A 23 -13.50 11.31 7.11
N SER A 24 -12.89 10.69 8.12
CA SER A 24 -12.21 11.43 9.21
C SER A 24 -11.11 12.36 8.69
N LEU A 25 -10.26 11.90 7.76
CA LEU A 25 -9.22 12.73 7.14
C LEU A 25 -9.81 13.95 6.41
N LYS A 26 -10.92 13.78 5.69
CA LYS A 26 -11.59 14.89 5.02
C LYS A 26 -12.16 15.91 6.01
N MET A 27 -12.76 15.44 7.11
CA MET A 27 -13.28 16.32 8.17
C MET A 27 -12.17 17.12 8.85
N LEU A 28 -10.96 16.54 8.97
CA LEU A 28 -9.78 17.22 9.51
C LEU A 28 -9.10 18.20 8.53
N GLY A 29 -9.63 18.38 7.32
CA GLY A 29 -9.17 19.41 6.38
C GLY A 29 -8.08 18.97 5.39
N TYR A 30 -7.79 17.66 5.27
CA TYR A 30 -6.84 17.14 4.28
C TYR A 30 -7.49 17.06 2.87
N LYS A 31 -7.25 18.08 2.02
CA LYS A 31 -7.97 18.29 0.73
C LYS A 31 -7.32 17.68 -0.53
N ASN A 32 -6.03 17.35 -0.53
CA ASN A 32 -5.28 16.90 -1.72
C ASN A 32 -4.84 15.43 -1.65
N SER A 33 -5.79 14.51 -1.58
CA SER A 33 -5.53 13.08 -1.38
C SER A 33 -6.01 12.26 -2.56
N GLN A 34 -5.06 11.68 -3.29
CA GLN A 34 -5.29 10.60 -4.25
C GLN A 34 -5.42 9.30 -3.44
N PHE A 35 -6.66 8.89 -3.13
CA PHE A 35 -6.89 7.67 -2.35
C PHE A 35 -7.02 6.45 -3.27
N GLN A 36 -6.17 5.44 -3.07
CA GLN A 36 -6.39 4.10 -3.61
C GLN A 36 -6.97 3.18 -2.54
N LYS A 37 -8.08 2.52 -2.90
CA LYS A 37 -8.94 1.70 -2.03
C LYS A 37 -8.31 0.30 -1.87
N VAL A 38 -7.86 -0.06 -0.67
CA VAL A 38 -7.46 -1.44 -0.32
C VAL A 38 -8.06 -1.79 1.03
N TYR A 39 -8.82 -2.89 1.10
CA TYR A 39 -9.40 -3.42 2.34
C TYR A 39 -8.62 -4.65 2.76
N LEU A 40 -7.91 -4.58 3.89
CA LEU A 40 -7.63 -5.72 4.77
C LEU A 40 -7.36 -5.12 6.16
N GLN A 41 -8.15 -5.47 7.17
CA GLN A 41 -8.07 -4.88 8.52
C GLN A 41 -8.00 -6.00 9.55
N THR A 42 -6.98 -6.01 10.41
CA THR A 42 -6.97 -6.86 11.63
C THR A 42 -6.82 -6.08 12.94
N ARG A 43 -6.79 -4.74 12.91
CA ARG A 43 -7.12 -3.86 14.06
C ARG A 43 -7.30 -2.39 13.60
N PRO A 44 -8.29 -1.66 14.10
CA PRO A 44 -8.41 -0.23 13.83
C PRO A 44 -7.50 0.54 14.79
N ASN A 45 -6.38 1.07 14.30
CA ASN A 45 -5.79 2.25 14.94
C ASN A 45 -6.53 3.47 14.36
N GLU A 46 -7.04 4.34 15.23
CA GLU A 46 -7.74 5.54 14.79
C GLU A 46 -6.74 6.50 14.15
N ILE A 47 -7.01 6.94 12.92
CA ILE A 47 -6.11 7.83 12.16
C ILE A 47 -5.74 9.10 12.95
N GLU A 48 -6.63 9.56 13.83
CA GLU A 48 -6.40 10.72 14.69
C GLU A 48 -5.24 10.51 15.68
N GLU A 49 -5.03 9.30 16.19
CA GLU A 49 -3.90 8.97 17.05
C GLU A 49 -2.59 8.91 16.26
N ILE A 50 -2.63 8.40 15.03
CA ILE A 50 -1.45 8.34 14.12
C ILE A 50 -1.00 9.76 13.75
N ILE A 51 -1.94 10.69 13.52
CA ILE A 51 -1.62 12.08 13.16
C ILE A 51 -1.03 12.86 14.36
N LYS A 52 -1.37 12.50 15.61
CA LYS A 52 -0.79 13.12 16.81
C LYS A 52 0.70 12.79 16.99
N ILE A 53 1.22 11.77 16.29
CA ILE A 53 2.64 11.41 16.30
C ILE A 53 3.39 12.31 15.30
N ASN A 54 3.75 13.54 15.69
CA ASN A 54 5.05 14.12 15.36
C ASN A 54 5.27 15.52 15.94
N ASN A 55 6.33 15.66 16.72
CA ASN A 55 6.94 16.94 17.06
C ASN A 55 8.42 17.01 16.65
N GLU A 56 8.88 16.10 15.77
CA GLU A 56 10.24 16.13 15.21
C GLU A 56 10.25 16.01 13.68
N LYS A 57 11.36 16.47 13.08
CA LYS A 57 11.57 16.78 11.64
C LYS A 57 11.35 15.60 10.68
N ILE A 58 10.11 15.20 10.46
CA ILE A 58 9.73 14.24 9.41
C ILE A 58 9.11 15.02 8.23
N ASN A 59 9.62 14.79 7.03
CA ASN A 59 9.08 15.38 5.81
C ASN A 59 7.86 14.60 5.30
N ILE A 60 7.84 13.28 5.46
CA ILE A 60 6.75 12.41 4.98
C ILE A 60 6.40 11.34 6.01
N LEU A 61 5.13 11.23 6.40
CA LEU A 61 4.63 10.10 7.18
C LEU A 61 3.79 9.18 6.30
N GLY A 62 4.23 7.93 6.17
CA GLY A 62 3.48 6.85 5.55
C GLY A 62 2.43 6.30 6.50
N VAL A 63 1.27 5.93 5.98
CA VAL A 63 0.27 5.14 6.71
C VAL A 63 -0.31 4.13 5.75
N GLY A 64 -0.17 2.85 6.06
CA GLY A 64 -0.84 1.83 5.29
C GLY A 64 -0.71 0.43 5.86
N ASN A 65 -1.35 -0.51 5.18
CA ASN A 65 -1.32 -1.91 5.59
C ASN A 65 0.03 -2.54 5.26
N ALA A 66 0.57 -3.30 6.21
CA ALA A 66 1.71 -4.16 5.95
C ALA A 66 1.27 -5.29 5.01
N LEU A 67 1.69 -5.20 3.74
CA LEU A 67 1.40 -6.18 2.71
C LEU A 67 2.69 -6.86 2.24
N VAL A 68 2.57 -8.12 1.85
CA VAL A 68 3.65 -8.88 1.20
C VAL A 68 3.18 -9.24 -0.21
N ASP A 69 3.90 -8.74 -1.20
CA ASP A 69 3.63 -9.06 -2.60
C ASP A 69 4.21 -10.44 -2.91
N LYS A 70 3.35 -11.37 -3.32
CA LYS A 70 3.75 -12.70 -3.81
C LYS A 70 3.83 -12.66 -5.34
N GLN A 71 5.03 -12.72 -5.87
CA GLN A 71 5.26 -12.65 -7.32
C GLN A 71 5.54 -14.05 -7.88
N PHE A 72 4.77 -14.43 -8.89
CA PHE A 72 4.92 -15.68 -9.63
C PHE A 72 5.24 -15.37 -11.09
N LEU A 73 6.19 -16.12 -11.66
CA LEU A 73 6.41 -16.14 -13.10
C LEU A 73 5.48 -17.20 -13.69
N ILE A 74 4.46 -16.76 -14.43
CA ILE A 74 3.40 -17.62 -14.96
C ILE A 74 3.36 -17.59 -16.49
N ASP A 75 2.77 -18.63 -17.08
CA ASP A 75 2.46 -18.68 -18.50
C ASP A 75 1.15 -17.92 -18.80
N GLU A 76 1.03 -17.31 -19.98
CA GLU A 76 -0.22 -16.63 -20.40
C GLU A 76 -1.42 -17.58 -20.48
N SER A 77 -1.19 -18.88 -20.69
CA SER A 77 -2.23 -19.91 -20.67
C SER A 77 -2.90 -20.04 -19.30
N PHE A 78 -2.15 -19.78 -18.22
CA PHE A 78 -2.70 -19.84 -16.86
C PHE A 78 -3.61 -18.65 -16.56
N LEU A 79 -3.34 -17.46 -17.11
CA LEU A 79 -4.25 -16.31 -16.98
C LEU A 79 -5.64 -16.63 -17.54
N LYS A 80 -5.71 -17.33 -18.67
CA LYS A 80 -6.96 -17.81 -19.26
C LYS A 80 -7.65 -18.87 -18.39
N GLU A 81 -6.89 -19.76 -17.76
CA GLU A 81 -7.40 -20.80 -16.86
C GLU A 81 -8.13 -20.20 -15.64
N ILE A 82 -7.62 -19.09 -15.11
CA ILE A 82 -8.18 -18.41 -13.94
C ILE A 82 -9.10 -17.23 -14.30
N SER A 83 -9.40 -17.03 -15.59
CA SER A 83 -10.24 -15.95 -16.10
C SER A 83 -9.78 -14.54 -15.67
N ILE A 84 -8.46 -14.30 -15.65
CA ILE A 84 -7.88 -12.98 -15.37
C ILE A 84 -7.30 -12.39 -16.66
N ASP A 85 -7.76 -11.19 -17.02
CA ASP A 85 -7.18 -10.44 -18.11
C ASP A 85 -5.83 -9.83 -17.70
N LYS A 86 -4.84 -9.93 -18.59
CA LYS A 86 -3.49 -9.40 -18.37
C LYS A 86 -3.53 -7.89 -18.15
N GLY A 87 -2.82 -7.42 -17.12
CA GLY A 87 -2.73 -5.99 -16.80
C GLY A 87 -3.91 -5.44 -16.01
N THR A 88 -4.81 -6.30 -15.53
CA THR A 88 -5.89 -5.90 -14.63
C THR A 88 -5.45 -5.92 -13.17
N MET A 89 -6.17 -5.16 -12.35
CA MET A 89 -6.06 -5.18 -10.89
C MET A 89 -7.48 -5.34 -10.32
N GLY A 90 -7.65 -6.27 -9.40
CA GLY A 90 -8.93 -6.53 -8.77
C GLY A 90 -8.76 -6.82 -7.29
N LEU A 91 -9.78 -6.47 -6.51
CA LEU A 91 -9.93 -6.99 -5.16
C LEU A 91 -10.56 -8.39 -5.28
N CYS A 92 -10.07 -9.32 -4.48
CA CYS A 92 -10.65 -10.64 -4.34
C CYS A 92 -11.04 -10.88 -2.89
N ASP A 93 -12.01 -11.76 -2.68
CA ASP A 93 -12.29 -12.31 -1.36
C ASP A 93 -11.22 -13.31 -0.93
N GLU A 94 -11.21 -13.62 0.37
CA GLU A 94 -10.24 -14.50 1.02
C GLU A 94 -10.24 -15.91 0.40
N ASN A 95 -11.41 -16.50 0.16
CA ASN A 95 -11.52 -17.85 -0.39
C ASN A 95 -10.93 -17.93 -1.81
N TYR A 96 -11.22 -16.93 -2.65
CA TYR A 96 -10.63 -16.84 -3.97
C TYR A 96 -9.11 -16.68 -3.90
N GLN A 97 -8.61 -15.82 -3.01
CA GLN A 97 -7.18 -15.57 -2.83
C GLN A 97 -6.43 -16.83 -2.39
N GLU A 98 -6.97 -17.59 -1.44
CA GLU A 98 -6.40 -18.85 -0.98
C GLU A 98 -6.36 -19.90 -2.10
N ASN A 99 -7.48 -20.08 -2.82
CA ASN A 99 -7.55 -21.03 -3.94
C ASN A 99 -6.55 -20.69 -5.05
N LEU A 100 -6.45 -19.40 -5.39
CA LEU A 100 -5.50 -18.91 -6.38
C LEU A 100 -4.06 -19.15 -5.92
N PHE A 101 -3.75 -18.88 -4.66
CA PHE A 101 -2.43 -19.10 -4.09
C PHE A 101 -2.03 -20.58 -4.10
N GLU A 102 -2.94 -21.50 -3.79
CA GLU A 102 -2.69 -22.95 -3.89
C GLU A 102 -2.38 -23.37 -5.34
N LYS A 103 -3.19 -22.92 -6.30
CA LYS A 103 -2.98 -23.23 -7.73
C LYS A 103 -1.64 -22.71 -8.22
N LEU A 104 -1.30 -21.47 -7.87
CA LEU A 104 -0.03 -20.85 -8.20
C LEU A 104 1.14 -21.62 -7.61
N SER A 105 1.06 -21.99 -6.32
CA SER A 105 2.12 -22.69 -5.60
C SER A 105 2.34 -24.13 -6.07
N ARG A 106 1.29 -24.80 -6.58
CA ARG A 106 1.40 -26.15 -7.17
C ARG A 106 1.99 -26.12 -8.58
N LYS A 107 1.60 -25.14 -9.40
CA LYS A 107 1.92 -25.12 -10.84
C LYS A 107 3.22 -24.39 -11.17
N PHE A 108 3.57 -23.37 -10.38
CA PHE A 108 4.74 -22.53 -10.63
C PHE A 108 5.77 -22.68 -9.50
N LYS A 109 7.05 -22.56 -9.85
CA LYS A 109 8.16 -22.58 -8.89
C LYS A 109 8.02 -21.45 -7.86
N ASN A 110 8.75 -21.59 -6.75
CA ASN A 110 8.80 -20.67 -5.62
C ASN A 110 8.49 -19.21 -5.97
N SER A 111 7.45 -18.66 -5.33
CA SER A 111 7.17 -17.23 -5.38
C SER A 111 8.36 -16.41 -4.89
N LYS A 112 8.56 -15.23 -5.49
CA LYS A 112 9.39 -14.19 -4.89
C LYS A 112 8.53 -13.37 -3.97
N ASN A 113 9.00 -13.19 -2.74
CA ASN A 113 8.38 -12.26 -1.80
C ASN A 113 9.00 -10.88 -2.02
N ALA A 114 8.16 -9.86 -2.09
CA ALA A 114 8.57 -8.47 -2.08
C ALA A 114 7.78 -7.68 -1.03
N CYS A 115 8.32 -6.54 -0.61
CA CYS A 115 7.56 -5.58 0.19
C CYS A 115 6.40 -5.06 -0.64
N GLY A 116 5.18 -5.19 -0.12
CA GLY A 116 3.97 -4.72 -0.78
C GLY A 116 3.44 -3.43 -0.17
N GLY A 117 2.33 -2.97 -0.76
CA GLY A 117 1.60 -1.79 -0.29
C GLY A 117 2.06 -0.49 -0.97
N SER A 118 1.11 0.24 -1.53
CA SER A 118 1.44 1.46 -2.29
C SER A 118 2.00 2.57 -1.40
N ALA A 119 1.51 2.70 -0.16
CA ALA A 119 2.05 3.66 0.81
C ALA A 119 3.50 3.32 1.18
N THR A 120 3.79 2.05 1.46
CA THR A 120 5.13 1.56 1.79
C THR A 120 6.11 1.85 0.66
N ASN A 121 5.73 1.49 -0.57
CA ASN A 121 6.56 1.71 -1.75
C ASN A 121 6.78 3.20 -2.05
N THR A 122 5.77 4.04 -1.81
CA THR A 122 5.87 5.51 -1.95
C THR A 122 6.84 6.11 -0.93
N VAL A 123 6.70 5.73 0.34
CA VAL A 123 7.59 6.19 1.42
C VAL A 123 9.03 5.73 1.18
N PHE A 124 9.22 4.49 0.75
CA PHE A 124 10.54 3.97 0.39
C PHE A 124 11.17 4.78 -0.74
N ALA A 125 10.42 5.02 -1.83
CA ALA A 125 10.92 5.83 -2.96
C ALA A 125 11.27 7.25 -2.53
N ALA A 126 10.43 7.90 -1.72
CA ALA A 126 10.70 9.26 -1.25
C ALA A 126 11.91 9.35 -0.32
N SER A 127 12.11 8.34 0.54
CA SER A 127 13.29 8.20 1.38
C SER A 127 14.56 8.03 0.53
N ALA A 128 14.50 7.17 -0.49
CA ALA A 128 15.61 6.98 -1.45
C ALA A 128 15.96 8.26 -2.23
N LEU A 129 14.99 9.17 -2.40
CA LEU A 129 15.18 10.49 -3.02
C LEU A 129 15.61 11.59 -2.02
N GLY A 130 15.89 11.22 -0.75
CA GLY A 130 16.47 12.10 0.26
C GLY A 130 15.48 12.80 1.19
N SER A 131 14.22 12.37 1.21
CA SER A 131 13.23 12.86 2.19
C SER A 131 13.41 12.16 3.54
N GLN A 132 13.20 12.86 4.65
CA GLN A 132 13.09 12.22 5.97
C GLN A 132 11.69 11.62 6.10
N CYS A 133 11.60 10.30 6.20
CA CYS A 133 10.31 9.61 6.22
C CYS A 133 10.12 8.73 7.46
N GLY A 134 8.86 8.59 7.88
CA GLY A 134 8.38 7.55 8.81
C GLY A 134 7.25 6.74 8.16
N PHE A 135 6.88 5.61 8.75
CA PHE A 135 5.77 4.74 8.33
C PHE A 135 5.10 4.12 9.56
#